data_AF-A0AA40C3Q5-F1
#
_entry.id   AF-A0AA40C3Q5-F1
#
_cell.length_a   1.000
_cell.length_b   1.000
_cell.length_c   1.000
_cell.angle_alpha   90.00
_cell.angle_beta   90.00
_cell.angle_gamma   90.00
#
_symmetry.space_group_name_H-M   'P 1'
#
loop_
_entity.id
_entity.type
_entity.pdbx_description
1 polymer ?
#
loop_
_entity_poly.entity_id
_entity_poly.type
_entity_poly.pdbx_seq_one_letter_code
_entity_poly.pdbx_strand_id
1 'polypeptide(L)'
;MFTIPQLSRAAALLLLALGDISSAAKPSPGCGKAAGIAAGNHTLTTPEAYDNNHPYRLIFTLHAMGGNPTLVANGEGGYLPWYGLPALVTDSVGAIYVNPNGLDRGWANRGGEDVTLMLDILKTVKESLCIDEDLVFSVGFSYGASMSTALACSAAKQFRAISAQSGGLMSGCAGGDDPIAFYGQHGVDGDLNITAARGIRDRFIKNNGCTQEVFTPPPIGSGIHTKVEYKGCKEGYPVTWLEYDGGHTPQPRDKGANATYSAVETWKFFSQFK
;
A
#
# COMPACT_ATOMS: atom_id res chain seq x y z
N MET A 1 -37.28 -48.16 -38.45
CA MET A 1 -37.07 -47.60 -37.09
C MET A 1 -35.75 -46.86 -37.13
N PHE A 2 -35.79 -45.55 -36.85
CA PHE A 2 -34.65 -44.64 -36.94
C PHE A 2 -33.63 -44.93 -35.84
N THR A 3 -32.35 -45.04 -36.18
CA THR A 3 -31.24 -44.84 -35.23
C THR A 3 -30.15 -43.98 -35.87
N ILE A 4 -29.82 -42.92 -35.14
CA ILE A 4 -29.00 -41.75 -35.48
C ILE A 4 -27.51 -42.11 -35.31
N PRO A 5 -26.58 -41.57 -36.14
CA PRO A 5 -25.15 -41.79 -35.95
C PRO A 5 -24.62 -40.96 -34.77
N GLN A 6 -23.88 -41.59 -33.86
CA GLN A 6 -23.12 -40.89 -32.82
C GLN A 6 -21.91 -40.17 -33.45
N LEU A 7 -22.03 -38.84 -33.63
CA LEU A 7 -20.88 -37.98 -33.82
C LEU A 7 -20.12 -37.85 -32.50
N SER A 8 -18.95 -38.48 -32.42
CA SER A 8 -17.96 -38.19 -31.38
C SER A 8 -17.42 -36.77 -31.61
N ARG A 9 -17.89 -35.81 -30.81
CA ARG A 9 -17.27 -34.48 -30.72
C ARG A 9 -16.09 -34.57 -29.77
N ALA A 10 -14.89 -34.69 -30.32
CA ALA A 10 -13.68 -34.37 -29.58
C ALA A 10 -13.70 -32.86 -29.27
N ALA A 11 -14.05 -32.51 -28.03
CA ALA A 11 -13.88 -31.15 -27.53
C ALA A 11 -12.38 -30.96 -27.21
N ALA A 12 -11.67 -30.24 -28.08
CA ALA A 12 -10.36 -29.72 -27.73
C ALA A 12 -10.55 -28.62 -26.68
N LEU A 13 -10.28 -28.94 -25.41
CA LEU A 13 -10.09 -27.92 -24.38
C LEU A 13 -8.81 -27.16 -24.73
N LEU A 14 -8.97 -25.97 -25.32
CA LEU A 14 -7.91 -24.97 -25.36
C LEU A 14 -7.79 -24.41 -23.94
N LEU A 15 -6.90 -24.97 -23.12
CA LEU A 15 -6.46 -24.30 -21.89
C LEU A 15 -5.71 -23.04 -22.33
N LEU A 16 -6.40 -21.90 -22.26
CA LEU A 16 -5.74 -20.61 -22.19
C LEU A 16 -4.99 -20.60 -20.85
N ALA A 17 -3.71 -20.98 -20.90
CA ALA A 17 -2.77 -20.57 -19.88
C ALA A 17 -2.75 -19.04 -19.90
N LEU A 18 -3.49 -18.42 -18.98
CA LEU A 18 -3.24 -17.06 -18.56
C LEU A 18 -1.85 -17.11 -17.92
N GLY A 19 -0.82 -17.03 -18.75
CA GLY A 19 0.53 -16.81 -18.27
C GLY A 19 0.49 -15.49 -17.53
N ASP A 20 0.89 -15.50 -16.26
CA ASP A 20 1.30 -14.30 -15.55
C ASP A 20 2.25 -13.57 -16.50
N ILE A 21 1.80 -12.46 -17.08
CA ILE A 21 2.72 -11.52 -17.71
C ILE A 21 3.49 -10.98 -16.52
N SER A 22 4.58 -11.65 -16.16
CA SER A 22 5.64 -11.07 -15.36
C SER A 22 6.08 -9.86 -16.17
N SER A 23 5.55 -8.69 -15.83
CA SER A 23 6.02 -7.45 -16.41
C SER A 23 7.51 -7.43 -16.15
N ALA A 24 8.30 -7.21 -17.20
CA ALA A 24 9.72 -6.97 -16.98
C ALA A 24 9.83 -5.76 -16.05
N ALA A 25 10.74 -5.83 -15.08
CA ALA A 25 10.98 -4.71 -14.18
C ALA A 25 11.24 -3.42 -14.97
N LYS A 26 10.81 -2.27 -14.45
CA LYS A 26 11.06 -0.96 -15.06
C LYS A 26 12.15 -0.22 -14.27
N PRO A 27 13.43 -0.42 -14.61
CA PRO A 27 14.53 0.07 -13.80
C PRO A 27 14.59 1.59 -13.86
N SER A 28 14.84 2.22 -12.72
CA SER A 28 15.04 3.66 -12.62
C SER A 28 16.37 4.11 -13.24
N PRO A 29 16.53 5.42 -13.56
CA PRO A 29 17.80 5.97 -14.05
C PRO A 29 19.00 5.78 -13.12
N GLY A 30 18.79 5.46 -11.84
CA GLY A 30 19.82 5.16 -10.85
C GLY A 30 20.41 3.76 -10.99
N CYS A 31 19.78 2.85 -11.73
CA CYS A 31 20.31 1.52 -11.96
C CYS A 31 21.67 1.55 -12.70
N GLY A 32 22.60 0.72 -12.24
CA GLY A 32 23.99 0.63 -12.68
C GLY A 32 24.91 1.72 -12.16
N LYS A 33 24.40 2.72 -11.42
CA LYS A 33 25.22 3.81 -10.85
C LYS A 33 25.66 3.50 -9.42
N ALA A 34 26.76 4.11 -8.99
CA ALA A 34 27.14 4.07 -7.58
C ALA A 34 26.01 4.68 -6.73
N ALA A 35 25.60 3.97 -5.67
CA ALA A 35 24.56 4.47 -4.78
C ALA A 35 25.02 5.78 -4.13
N GLY A 36 24.14 6.78 -4.15
CA GLY A 36 24.43 8.06 -3.53
C GLY A 36 23.16 8.88 -3.37
N ILE A 37 22.60 8.88 -2.16
CA ILE A 37 21.54 9.81 -1.79
C ILE A 37 22.13 10.85 -0.83
N ALA A 38 21.98 12.12 -1.20
CA ALA A 38 22.33 13.22 -0.32
C ALA A 38 21.44 13.18 0.94
N ALA A 39 22.00 13.59 2.08
CA ALA A 39 21.21 13.80 3.29
C ALA A 39 20.02 14.73 2.97
N GLY A 40 18.84 14.36 3.44
CA GLY A 40 17.61 15.11 3.19
C GLY A 40 16.65 15.02 4.36
N ASN A 41 15.43 15.53 4.17
CA ASN A 41 14.38 15.51 5.20
C ASN A 41 13.70 14.12 5.27
N HIS A 42 14.49 13.05 5.30
CA HIS A 42 14.05 11.65 5.34
C HIS A 42 15.17 10.72 5.84
N THR A 43 14.80 9.52 6.29
CA THR A 43 15.73 8.39 6.39
C THR A 43 15.51 7.44 5.23
N LEU A 44 16.57 6.77 4.80
CA LEU A 44 16.53 5.76 3.75
C LEU A 44 17.29 4.52 4.19
N THR A 45 16.73 3.36 3.89
CA THR A 45 17.32 2.06 4.25
C THR A 45 17.28 1.14 3.04
N THR A 46 18.45 0.70 2.62
CA THR A 46 18.62 -0.33 1.58
C THR A 46 18.80 -1.70 2.22
N PRO A 47 18.63 -2.78 1.46
CA PRO A 47 19.12 -4.10 1.85
C PRO A 47 20.62 -4.07 2.16
N GLU A 48 21.07 -4.92 3.09
CA GLU A 48 22.48 -5.01 3.50
C GLU A 48 23.41 -5.31 2.30
N ALA A 49 22.97 -6.19 1.41
CA ALA A 49 23.65 -6.53 0.15
C ALA A 49 22.98 -5.84 -1.06
N TYR A 50 22.84 -4.52 -0.99
CA TYR A 50 22.29 -3.73 -2.09
C TYR A 50 23.11 -3.89 -3.39
N ASP A 51 22.44 -4.32 -4.47
CA ASP A 51 22.97 -4.43 -5.83
C ASP A 51 22.40 -3.30 -6.69
N ASN A 52 23.27 -2.45 -7.22
CA ASN A 52 22.84 -1.33 -8.05
C ASN A 52 22.31 -1.73 -9.43
N ASN A 53 22.39 -3.00 -9.84
CA ASN A 53 21.78 -3.51 -11.08
C ASN A 53 20.45 -4.22 -10.84
N HIS A 54 20.01 -4.32 -9.59
CA HIS A 54 18.80 -5.01 -9.19
C HIS A 54 17.69 -3.99 -8.86
N PRO A 55 16.60 -3.92 -9.65
CA PRO A 55 15.49 -3.02 -9.36
C PRO A 55 14.69 -3.47 -8.12
N TYR A 56 14.81 -2.73 -7.02
CA TYR A 56 14.08 -3.00 -5.77
C TYR A 56 12.71 -2.33 -5.75
N ARG A 57 11.79 -2.83 -4.91
CA ARG A 57 10.61 -2.05 -4.51
C ARG A 57 11.02 -0.81 -3.73
N LEU A 58 10.28 0.28 -3.89
CA LEU A 58 10.42 1.44 -3.01
C LEU A 58 9.17 1.58 -2.14
N ILE A 59 9.34 1.62 -0.82
CA ILE A 59 8.21 1.73 0.12
C ILE A 59 8.37 2.98 0.97
N PHE A 60 7.49 3.95 0.76
CA PHE A 60 7.33 5.11 1.64
C PHE A 60 6.58 4.68 2.91
N THR A 61 7.17 4.90 4.07
CA THR A 61 6.57 4.58 5.38
C THR A 61 6.39 5.85 6.20
N LEU A 62 5.14 6.30 6.37
CA LEU A 62 4.79 7.67 6.78
C LEU A 62 4.34 7.75 8.24
N HIS A 63 5.04 8.53 9.07
CA HIS A 63 4.77 8.65 10.51
C HIS A 63 3.40 9.29 10.84
N ALA A 64 2.84 9.01 12.02
CA ALA A 64 1.66 9.73 12.54
C ALA A 64 2.01 11.15 13.01
N MET A 65 0.98 11.92 13.40
CA MET A 65 1.12 13.27 13.94
C MET A 65 2.13 13.35 15.10
N GLY A 66 3.01 14.34 15.05
CA GLY A 66 4.09 14.51 16.04
C GLY A 66 5.25 13.53 15.87
N GLY A 67 5.18 12.63 14.89
CA GLY A 67 6.23 11.68 14.58
C GLY A 67 7.44 12.28 13.86
N ASN A 68 8.33 11.40 13.40
CA ASN A 68 9.50 11.72 12.58
C ASN A 68 10.01 10.43 11.89
N PRO A 69 10.97 10.51 10.96
CA PRO A 69 11.52 9.35 10.25
C PRO A 69 12.05 8.24 11.17
N THR A 70 12.81 8.62 12.20
CA THR A 70 13.50 7.71 13.11
C THR A 70 12.51 6.84 13.88
N LEU A 71 11.36 7.39 14.31
CA LEU A 71 10.37 6.58 15.01
C LEU A 71 9.83 5.45 14.14
N VAL A 72 9.64 5.69 12.85
CA VAL A 72 9.16 4.66 11.92
C VAL A 72 10.27 3.67 11.59
N ALA A 73 11.49 4.14 11.34
CA ALA A 73 12.63 3.29 11.04
C ALA A 73 13.00 2.36 12.21
N ASN A 74 12.98 2.86 13.45
CA ASN A 74 13.36 2.11 14.64
C ASN A 74 12.21 1.34 15.29
N GLY A 75 10.95 1.59 14.91
CA GLY A 75 9.80 0.99 15.56
C GLY A 75 9.51 1.55 16.96
N GLU A 76 9.64 2.87 17.11
CA GLU A 76 9.34 3.58 18.35
C GLU A 76 7.94 4.21 18.29
N GLY A 77 7.43 4.77 19.39
CA GLY A 77 6.11 5.44 19.40
C GLY A 77 4.93 4.50 19.13
N GLY A 78 5.10 3.20 19.40
CA GLY A 78 4.09 2.17 19.18
C GLY A 78 4.10 1.53 17.80
N TYR A 79 5.06 1.85 16.92
CA TYR A 79 5.22 1.17 15.63
C TYR A 79 6.01 -0.14 15.76
N LEU A 80 5.95 -0.95 14.69
CA LEU A 80 7.04 -1.85 14.36
C LEU A 80 7.98 -1.12 13.37
N PRO A 81 9.28 -1.45 13.32
CA PRO A 81 10.21 -0.91 12.33
C PRO A 81 9.62 -1.03 10.91
N TRP A 82 9.47 0.08 10.21
CA TRP A 82 8.84 0.16 8.88
C TRP A 82 7.48 -0.55 8.78
N TYR A 83 6.65 -0.43 9.83
CA TYR A 83 5.37 -1.12 9.96
C TYR A 83 5.47 -2.66 9.96
N GLY A 84 6.64 -3.23 10.27
CA GLY A 84 6.88 -4.66 10.36
C GLY A 84 7.14 -5.35 9.03
N LEU A 85 7.25 -4.60 7.93
CA LEU A 85 7.43 -5.14 6.59
C LEU A 85 8.75 -5.90 6.36
N PRO A 86 9.92 -5.48 6.89
CA PRO A 86 11.20 -6.13 6.54
C PRO A 86 11.23 -7.64 6.80
N ALA A 87 10.62 -8.10 7.90
CA ALA A 87 10.56 -9.52 8.24
C ALA A 87 9.71 -10.36 7.27
N LEU A 88 8.89 -9.71 6.44
CA LEU A 88 7.98 -10.36 5.49
C LEU A 88 8.52 -10.34 4.05
N VAL A 89 9.51 -9.49 3.75
CA VAL A 89 10.14 -9.41 2.43
C VAL A 89 11.11 -10.57 2.24
N THR A 90 10.59 -11.69 1.74
CA THR A 90 11.34 -12.93 1.49
C THR A 90 11.48 -13.27 0.01
N ASP A 91 10.98 -12.41 -0.88
CA ASP A 91 11.12 -12.58 -2.33
C ASP A 91 12.42 -11.98 -2.87
N SER A 92 12.78 -12.35 -4.11
CA SER A 92 14.02 -11.92 -4.73
C SER A 92 14.04 -10.46 -5.15
N VAL A 93 12.89 -9.77 -5.19
CA VAL A 93 12.82 -8.36 -5.59
C VAL A 93 13.32 -7.47 -4.44
N GLY A 94 13.09 -7.84 -3.19
CA GLY A 94 13.52 -7.03 -2.04
C GLY A 94 12.79 -5.68 -1.93
N ALA A 95 13.25 -4.82 -1.02
CA ALA A 95 12.67 -3.50 -0.80
C ALA A 95 13.69 -2.49 -0.24
N ILE A 96 13.52 -1.24 -0.67
CA ILE A 96 14.15 -0.04 -0.10
C ILE A 96 13.05 0.73 0.62
N TYR A 97 13.35 1.21 1.83
CA TYR A 97 12.42 1.98 2.63
C TYR A 97 12.81 3.44 2.70
N VAL A 98 11.83 4.31 2.58
CA VAL A 98 11.97 5.74 2.79
C VAL A 98 11.01 6.17 3.89
N ASN A 99 11.53 6.86 4.91
CA ASN A 99 10.74 7.48 5.95
C ASN A 99 10.90 9.00 5.83
N PRO A 100 9.98 9.70 5.14
CA PRO A 100 10.02 11.15 5.03
C PRO A 100 9.67 11.81 6.36
N ASN A 101 10.24 12.98 6.61
CA ASN A 101 9.90 13.83 7.74
C ASN A 101 8.87 14.86 7.27
N GLY A 102 7.63 14.71 7.72
CA GLY A 102 6.57 15.66 7.36
C GLY A 102 6.84 17.06 7.87
N LEU A 103 6.35 18.06 7.15
CA LEU A 103 6.51 19.46 7.54
C LEU A 103 5.86 19.70 8.91
N ASP A 104 6.57 20.42 9.78
CA ASP A 104 6.16 20.65 11.18
C ASP A 104 5.77 19.37 11.95
N ARG A 105 6.40 18.23 11.60
CA ARG A 105 6.10 16.89 12.17
C ARG A 105 4.65 16.45 11.94
N GLY A 106 4.05 16.91 10.85
CA GLY A 106 2.71 16.58 10.41
C GLY A 106 2.61 16.46 8.89
N TRP A 107 1.37 16.32 8.42
CA TRP A 107 1.03 16.19 7.01
C TRP A 107 -0.13 17.11 6.65
N ALA A 108 -0.02 18.38 7.03
CA ALA A 108 -1.09 19.36 6.81
C ALA A 108 -1.36 19.56 5.32
N ASN A 109 -0.33 19.36 4.50
CA ASN A 109 -0.38 19.35 3.05
C ASN A 109 -1.12 20.58 2.50
N ARG A 110 -0.89 21.75 3.11
CA ARG A 110 -1.60 22.98 2.72
C ARG A 110 -1.10 23.37 1.33
N GLY A 111 -2.00 23.32 0.36
CA GLY A 111 -1.64 23.62 -1.03
C GLY A 111 -0.75 22.56 -1.72
N GLY A 112 -0.61 21.34 -1.17
CA GLY A 112 0.12 20.25 -1.82
C GLY A 112 1.62 20.16 -1.49
N GLU A 113 2.09 20.89 -0.48
CA GLU A 113 3.49 20.95 -0.05
C GLU A 113 4.07 19.59 0.37
N ASP A 114 3.33 18.76 1.11
CA ASP A 114 3.78 17.43 1.51
C ASP A 114 3.75 16.45 0.33
N VAL A 115 2.79 16.58 -0.59
CA VAL A 115 2.80 15.82 -1.85
C VAL A 115 4.06 16.16 -2.66
N THR A 116 4.41 17.45 -2.74
CA THR A 116 5.59 17.91 -3.46
C THR A 116 6.87 17.35 -2.84
N LEU A 117 6.99 17.39 -1.50
CA LEU A 117 8.08 16.75 -0.76
C LEU A 117 8.24 15.26 -1.11
N MET A 118 7.14 14.50 -1.17
CA MET A 118 7.17 13.07 -1.51
C MET A 118 7.68 12.83 -2.93
N LEU A 119 7.21 13.64 -3.88
CA LEU A 119 7.61 13.52 -5.29
C LEU A 119 9.07 13.93 -5.52
N ASP A 120 9.56 14.94 -4.80
CA ASP A 120 10.97 15.35 -4.85
C ASP A 120 11.90 14.27 -4.27
N ILE A 121 11.49 13.63 -3.17
CA ILE A 121 12.21 12.47 -2.62
C ILE A 121 12.18 11.31 -3.62
N LEU A 122 11.02 10.99 -4.19
CA LEU A 122 10.89 9.92 -5.21
C LEU A 122 11.81 10.19 -6.41
N LYS A 123 11.84 11.43 -6.91
CA LYS A 123 12.72 11.83 -8.00
C LYS A 123 14.20 11.61 -7.64
N THR A 124 14.61 12.06 -6.47
CA THR A 124 15.99 11.87 -5.98
C THR A 124 16.34 10.38 -5.88
N VAL A 125 15.45 9.56 -5.33
CA VAL A 125 15.65 8.10 -5.25
C VAL A 125 15.76 7.47 -6.63
N LYS A 126 14.89 7.83 -7.59
CA LYS A 126 14.95 7.33 -8.97
C LYS A 126 16.27 7.65 -9.66
N GLU A 127 16.85 8.81 -9.39
CA GLU A 127 18.12 9.25 -9.97
C GLU A 127 19.34 8.55 -9.35
N SER A 128 19.23 8.14 -8.08
CA SER A 128 20.35 7.69 -7.24
C SER A 128 20.40 6.20 -6.92
N LEU A 129 19.26 5.51 -6.93
CA LEU A 129 19.15 4.09 -6.57
C LEU A 129 18.41 3.32 -7.66
N CYS A 130 18.64 2.02 -7.68
CA CYS A 130 18.00 1.08 -8.59
C CYS A 130 16.68 0.62 -7.98
N ILE A 131 15.59 1.25 -8.41
CA ILE A 131 14.24 0.84 -8.05
C ILE A 131 13.50 0.41 -9.30
N ASP A 132 12.48 -0.41 -9.13
CA ASP A 132 11.46 -0.60 -10.15
C ASP A 132 10.42 0.51 -10.04
N GLU A 133 10.31 1.34 -11.07
CA GLU A 133 9.38 2.46 -11.09
C GLU A 133 7.90 2.02 -11.07
N ASP A 134 7.61 0.78 -11.44
CA ASP A 134 6.26 0.22 -11.37
C ASP A 134 5.97 -0.44 -10.01
N LEU A 135 6.94 -0.45 -9.08
CA LEU A 135 6.82 -1.01 -7.72
C LEU A 135 7.14 0.03 -6.62
N VAL A 136 6.51 1.21 -6.73
CA VAL A 136 6.57 2.28 -5.72
C VAL A 136 5.32 2.26 -4.84
N PHE A 137 5.48 2.18 -3.53
CA PHE A 137 4.40 1.99 -2.56
C PHE A 137 4.38 3.06 -1.48
N SER A 138 3.22 3.26 -0.84
CA SER A 138 3.11 4.08 0.37
C SER A 138 2.28 3.39 1.44
N VAL A 139 2.78 3.35 2.67
CA VAL A 139 2.05 2.91 3.86
C VAL A 139 2.20 3.96 4.95
N GLY A 140 1.14 4.16 5.73
CA GLY A 140 1.20 5.04 6.89
C GLY A 140 0.10 4.71 7.88
N PHE A 141 0.26 5.25 9.09
CA PHE A 141 -0.72 5.18 10.17
C PHE A 141 -1.25 6.57 10.53
N SER A 142 -2.54 6.70 10.86
CA SER A 142 -3.12 7.96 11.36
C SER A 142 -2.94 9.12 10.38
N TYR A 143 -2.19 10.15 10.75
CA TYR A 143 -1.85 11.25 9.84
C TYR A 143 -1.05 10.77 8.63
N GLY A 144 -0.13 9.81 8.80
CA GLY A 144 0.60 9.20 7.69
C GLY A 144 -0.32 8.41 6.76
N ALA A 145 -1.36 7.76 7.28
CA ALA A 145 -2.38 7.11 6.43
C ALA A 145 -3.20 8.13 5.64
N SER A 146 -3.47 9.30 6.24
CA SER A 146 -4.13 10.41 5.56
C SER A 146 -3.23 10.96 4.44
N MET A 147 -1.92 11.03 4.66
CA MET A 147 -0.95 11.42 3.63
C MET A 147 -0.83 10.38 2.51
N SER A 148 -0.78 9.07 2.82
CA SER A 148 -0.85 8.01 1.80
C SER A 148 -2.12 8.10 0.96
N THR A 149 -3.24 8.46 1.58
CA THR A 149 -4.50 8.72 0.87
C THR A 149 -4.39 9.96 -0.04
N ALA A 150 -3.78 11.05 0.44
CA ALA A 150 -3.54 12.25 -0.37
C ALA A 150 -2.67 11.95 -1.60
N LEU A 151 -1.65 11.09 -1.46
CA LEU A 151 -0.82 10.61 -2.58
C LEU A 151 -1.65 9.82 -3.59
N ALA A 152 -2.52 8.91 -3.14
CA ALA A 152 -3.41 8.19 -4.02
C ALA A 152 -4.40 9.10 -4.77
N CYS A 153 -4.78 10.25 -4.21
CA CYS A 153 -5.65 11.20 -4.89
C CYS A 153 -4.91 12.06 -5.92
N SER A 154 -3.73 12.56 -5.57
CA SER A 154 -3.03 13.61 -6.33
C SER A 154 -1.87 13.11 -7.18
N ALA A 155 -1.35 11.92 -6.89
CA ALA A 155 -0.14 11.35 -7.48
C ALA A 155 -0.29 9.86 -7.82
N ALA A 156 -1.52 9.38 -8.07
CA ALA A 156 -1.83 7.97 -8.33
C ALA A 156 -0.88 7.31 -9.35
N LYS A 157 -0.47 8.04 -10.39
CA LYS A 157 0.42 7.55 -11.45
C LYS A 157 1.87 7.31 -11.02
N GLN A 158 2.27 7.79 -9.85
CA GLN A 158 3.63 7.65 -9.30
C GLN A 158 3.73 6.48 -8.31
N PHE A 159 2.60 5.90 -7.90
CA PHE A 159 2.54 4.84 -6.89
C PHE A 159 1.75 3.65 -7.44
N ARG A 160 2.31 2.45 -7.27
CA ARG A 160 1.66 1.19 -7.61
C ARG A 160 0.48 0.90 -6.70
N ALA A 161 0.68 1.05 -5.39
CA ALA A 161 -0.33 0.80 -4.38
C ALA A 161 -0.10 1.59 -3.11
N ILE A 162 -1.18 1.83 -2.35
CA ILE A 162 -1.08 2.38 -1.00
C ILE A 162 -1.74 1.49 0.05
N SER A 163 -1.31 1.64 1.30
CA SER A 163 -1.88 1.02 2.50
C SER A 163 -2.17 2.08 3.56
N ALA A 164 -3.43 2.48 3.68
CA ALA A 164 -3.88 3.47 4.67
C ALA A 164 -4.39 2.79 5.95
N GLN A 165 -3.63 2.90 7.04
CA GLN A 165 -3.96 2.29 8.34
C GLN A 165 -4.54 3.33 9.31
N SER A 166 -5.83 3.23 9.59
CA SER A 166 -6.58 4.10 10.51
C SER A 166 -6.43 5.59 10.17
N GLY A 167 -6.59 5.93 8.89
CA GLY A 167 -6.47 7.29 8.37
C GLY A 167 -7.81 7.97 8.08
N GLY A 168 -7.73 9.27 7.77
CA GLY A 168 -8.84 10.07 7.29
C GLY A 168 -8.39 10.99 6.14
N LEU A 169 -9.07 12.12 5.96
CA LEU A 169 -8.77 13.11 4.91
C LEU A 169 -8.04 14.35 5.46
N MET A 170 -7.26 14.19 6.54
CA MET A 170 -6.60 15.32 7.23
C MET A 170 -5.55 16.02 6.35
N SER A 171 -4.90 15.27 5.45
CA SER A 171 -3.93 15.79 4.46
C SER A 171 -4.61 16.23 3.15
N GLY A 172 -5.94 16.28 3.12
CA GLY A 172 -6.72 16.51 1.91
C GLY A 172 -6.69 15.33 0.94
N CYS A 173 -7.39 15.51 -0.18
CA CYS A 173 -7.44 14.56 -1.28
C CYS A 173 -7.82 15.36 -2.54
N ALA A 174 -6.87 16.19 -2.99
CA ALA A 174 -7.00 16.94 -4.24
C ALA A 174 -6.86 15.99 -5.44
N GLY A 175 -7.67 16.18 -6.48
CA GLY A 175 -7.79 15.23 -7.58
C GLY A 175 -8.64 14.02 -7.18
N GLY A 176 -8.17 12.82 -7.53
CA GLY A 176 -8.64 11.55 -6.99
C GLY A 176 -9.71 10.83 -7.78
N ASP A 177 -9.63 10.85 -9.11
CA ASP A 177 -10.43 9.97 -9.99
C ASP A 177 -9.57 8.92 -10.70
N ASP A 178 -8.24 9.04 -10.62
CA ASP A 178 -7.32 8.04 -11.15
C ASP A 178 -7.39 6.73 -10.34
N PRO A 179 -7.34 5.56 -11.01
CA PRO A 179 -7.30 4.28 -10.32
C PRO A 179 -5.91 4.03 -9.72
N ILE A 180 -5.89 3.39 -8.54
CA ILE A 180 -4.67 2.97 -7.85
C ILE A 180 -5.01 1.80 -6.92
N ALA A 181 -4.13 0.80 -6.82
CA ALA A 181 -4.35 -0.30 -5.89
C ALA A 181 -4.42 0.22 -4.45
N PHE A 182 -5.54 -0.04 -3.77
CA PHE A 182 -5.85 0.53 -2.47
C PHE A 182 -6.06 -0.55 -1.41
N TYR A 183 -5.26 -0.52 -0.35
CA TYR A 183 -5.55 -1.20 0.90
C TYR A 183 -5.93 -0.18 1.96
N GLY A 184 -7.06 -0.39 2.62
CA GLY A 184 -7.50 0.41 3.75
C GLY A 184 -7.85 -0.45 4.96
N GLN A 185 -7.49 0.04 6.14
CA GLN A 185 -7.77 -0.61 7.43
C GLN A 185 -8.25 0.44 8.42
N HIS A 186 -9.26 0.14 9.24
CA HIS A 186 -9.70 1.06 10.29
C HIS A 186 -10.41 0.35 11.45
N GLY A 187 -10.22 0.85 12.68
CA GLY A 187 -10.93 0.36 13.86
C GLY A 187 -12.40 0.80 13.87
N VAL A 188 -13.29 -0.03 14.39
CA VAL A 188 -14.74 0.28 14.51
C VAL A 188 -15.11 1.02 15.79
N ASP A 189 -14.20 1.11 16.76
CA ASP A 189 -14.45 1.67 18.09
C ASP A 189 -13.35 2.65 18.50
N GLY A 190 -13.49 3.96 18.23
CA GLY A 190 -12.50 4.95 18.65
C GLY A 190 -12.77 6.37 18.16
N ASP A 191 -11.82 7.28 18.45
CA ASP A 191 -11.99 8.72 18.21
C ASP A 191 -11.93 9.14 16.73
N LEU A 192 -11.31 8.32 15.88
CA LEU A 192 -11.32 8.56 14.43
C LEU A 192 -12.58 8.00 13.79
N ASN A 193 -13.30 8.87 13.07
CA ASN A 193 -14.60 8.56 12.50
C ASN A 193 -14.50 7.54 11.36
N ILE A 194 -14.93 6.31 11.63
CA ILE A 194 -15.01 5.20 10.66
C ILE A 194 -15.85 5.53 9.43
N THR A 195 -16.85 6.40 9.54
CA THR A 195 -17.70 6.83 8.41
C THR A 195 -16.87 7.56 7.36
N ALA A 196 -15.94 8.42 7.78
CA ALA A 196 -15.05 9.12 6.87
C ALA A 196 -14.09 8.13 6.17
N ALA A 197 -13.58 7.14 6.91
CA ALA A 197 -12.70 6.11 6.37
C ALA A 197 -13.43 5.19 5.35
N ARG A 198 -14.69 4.84 5.62
CA ARG A 198 -15.56 4.14 4.66
C ARG A 198 -15.84 4.99 3.41
N GLY A 199 -15.98 6.31 3.55
CA GLY A 199 -16.08 7.22 2.40
C GLY A 199 -14.83 7.20 1.50
N ILE A 200 -13.63 7.10 2.10
CA ILE A 200 -12.38 6.92 1.35
C ILE A 200 -12.39 5.57 0.60
N ARG A 201 -12.77 4.49 1.27
CA ARG A 201 -12.92 3.17 0.63
C ARG A 201 -13.86 3.23 -0.56
N ASP A 202 -15.07 3.77 -0.38
CA ASP A 202 -16.10 3.83 -1.43
C ASP A 202 -15.62 4.64 -2.65
N ARG A 203 -14.82 5.68 -2.42
CA ARG A 203 -14.15 6.42 -3.48
C ARG A 203 -13.23 5.52 -4.31
N PHE A 204 -12.37 4.71 -3.68
CA PHE A 204 -11.46 3.85 -4.43
C PHE A 204 -12.12 2.63 -5.06
N ILE A 205 -13.23 2.11 -4.48
CA ILE A 205 -14.10 1.14 -5.18
C ILE A 205 -14.56 1.75 -6.51
N LYS A 206 -15.07 2.99 -6.48
CA LYS A 206 -15.51 3.70 -7.68
C LYS A 206 -14.37 3.96 -8.67
N ASN A 207 -13.25 4.55 -8.24
CA ASN A 207 -12.13 4.90 -9.12
C ASN A 207 -11.56 3.67 -9.86
N ASN A 208 -11.43 2.58 -9.11
CA ASN A 208 -10.89 1.32 -9.60
C ASN A 208 -11.94 0.50 -10.38
N GLY A 209 -13.18 0.97 -10.48
CA GLY A 209 -14.26 0.29 -11.22
C GLY A 209 -14.72 -1.01 -10.58
N CYS A 210 -14.50 -1.19 -9.28
CA CYS A 210 -14.89 -2.39 -8.55
C CYS A 210 -16.42 -2.44 -8.39
N THR A 211 -16.95 -3.66 -8.23
CA THR A 211 -18.35 -3.89 -7.85
C THR A 211 -18.53 -3.53 -6.38
N GLN A 212 -19.55 -2.75 -6.05
CA GLN A 212 -19.90 -2.48 -4.66
C GLN A 212 -20.45 -3.76 -4.03
N GLU A 213 -19.88 -4.14 -2.88
CA GLU A 213 -20.31 -5.29 -2.10
C GLU A 213 -20.79 -4.85 -0.72
N VAL A 214 -21.72 -5.61 -0.14
CA VAL A 214 -22.10 -5.39 1.27
C VAL A 214 -20.99 -5.95 2.15
N PHE A 215 -20.35 -5.06 2.91
CA PHE A 215 -19.32 -5.43 3.87
C PHE A 215 -19.90 -5.46 5.29
N THR A 216 -19.74 -6.59 5.98
CA THR A 216 -20.14 -6.77 7.38
C THR A 216 -18.97 -6.46 8.30
N PRO A 217 -18.99 -5.35 9.08
CA PRO A 217 -17.92 -5.01 10.01
C PRO A 217 -17.87 -5.97 11.20
N PRO A 218 -16.74 -6.08 11.93
CA PRO A 218 -16.70 -6.85 13.16
C PRO A 218 -17.60 -6.20 14.22
N PRO A 219 -18.33 -6.98 15.03
CA PRO A 219 -19.04 -6.43 16.18
C PRO A 219 -18.07 -5.84 17.21
N ILE A 220 -18.47 -4.75 17.88
CA ILE A 220 -17.70 -4.20 19.01
C ILE A 220 -17.64 -5.24 20.14
N GLY A 221 -16.46 -5.47 20.69
CA GLY A 221 -16.17 -6.47 21.72
C GLY A 221 -15.97 -7.90 21.21
N SER A 222 -16.01 -8.13 19.90
CA SER A 222 -15.75 -9.44 19.29
C SER A 222 -14.29 -9.89 19.36
N GLY A 223 -13.36 -8.94 19.45
CA GLY A 223 -11.92 -9.17 19.45
C GLY A 223 -11.38 -9.70 18.13
N ILE A 224 -12.07 -9.47 17.02
CA ILE A 224 -11.67 -9.93 15.68
C ILE A 224 -11.62 -8.78 14.67
N HIS A 225 -11.01 -9.05 13.52
CA HIS A 225 -11.17 -8.25 12.32
C HIS A 225 -12.00 -8.97 11.25
N THR A 226 -12.54 -8.19 10.31
CA THR A 226 -13.18 -8.67 9.08
C THR A 226 -12.57 -7.96 7.88
N LYS A 227 -12.54 -8.63 6.73
CA LYS A 227 -11.87 -8.15 5.52
C LYS A 227 -12.71 -8.46 4.28
N VAL A 228 -12.66 -7.58 3.30
CA VAL A 228 -13.20 -7.78 1.96
C VAL A 228 -12.16 -7.41 0.89
N GLU A 229 -12.06 -8.26 -0.13
CA GLU A 229 -11.29 -8.03 -1.35
C GLU A 229 -12.31 -7.84 -2.48
N TYR A 230 -12.59 -6.59 -2.86
CA TYR A 230 -13.66 -6.24 -3.80
C TYR A 230 -13.43 -6.85 -5.18
N LYS A 231 -14.50 -7.34 -5.82
CA LYS A 231 -14.45 -7.97 -7.15
C LYS A 231 -14.79 -7.00 -8.27
N GLY A 232 -14.50 -7.42 -9.51
CA GLY A 232 -14.82 -6.65 -10.72
C GLY A 232 -14.00 -5.38 -10.93
N CYS A 233 -12.95 -5.16 -10.15
CA CYS A 233 -12.04 -4.03 -10.33
C CYS A 233 -11.34 -4.10 -11.69
N LYS A 234 -10.95 -2.93 -12.21
CA LYS A 234 -10.01 -2.81 -13.32
C LYS A 234 -8.74 -3.62 -13.00
N GLU A 235 -8.24 -4.33 -14.00
CA GLU A 235 -7.04 -5.14 -13.87
C GLU A 235 -5.86 -4.32 -13.33
N GLY A 236 -5.14 -4.88 -12.35
CA GLY A 236 -4.03 -4.20 -11.69
C GLY A 236 -4.44 -3.18 -10.62
N TYR A 237 -5.72 -2.88 -10.42
CA TYR A 237 -6.18 -1.89 -9.43
C TYR A 237 -7.11 -2.51 -8.37
N PRO A 238 -6.66 -3.51 -7.60
CA PRO A 238 -7.49 -4.12 -6.56
C PRO A 238 -7.82 -3.13 -5.42
N VAL A 239 -8.94 -3.37 -4.75
CA VAL A 239 -9.33 -2.69 -3.51
C VAL A 239 -9.54 -3.73 -2.42
N THR A 240 -8.81 -3.57 -1.32
CA THR A 240 -8.96 -4.39 -0.11
C THR A 240 -9.32 -3.49 1.07
N TRP A 241 -10.32 -3.89 1.84
CA TRP A 241 -10.77 -3.17 3.03
C TRP A 241 -10.84 -4.08 4.24
N LEU A 242 -10.34 -3.61 5.37
CA LEU A 242 -10.35 -4.31 6.65
C LEU A 242 -10.93 -3.40 7.74
N GLU A 243 -11.83 -3.95 8.55
CA GLU A 243 -12.26 -3.31 9.80
C GLU A 243 -11.97 -4.23 10.97
N TYR A 244 -11.58 -3.64 12.11
CA TYR A 244 -11.23 -4.39 13.31
C TYR A 244 -11.93 -3.89 14.56
N ASP A 245 -12.23 -4.81 15.48
CA ASP A 245 -12.73 -4.47 16.80
C ASP A 245 -11.64 -3.78 17.64
N GLY A 246 -11.82 -2.49 17.88
CA GLY A 246 -10.89 -1.64 18.62
C GLY A 246 -10.72 -0.27 17.99
N GLY A 247 -9.85 0.53 18.63
CA GLY A 247 -9.67 1.94 18.32
C GLY A 247 -8.43 2.27 17.54
N HIS A 248 -7.90 3.48 17.80
CA HIS A 248 -6.84 4.06 17.01
C HIS A 248 -5.46 3.53 17.42
N THR A 249 -4.99 2.47 16.77
CA THR A 249 -3.71 1.83 17.08
C THR A 249 -2.94 1.44 15.82
N PRO A 250 -1.61 1.62 15.78
CA PRO A 250 -0.77 1.18 14.66
C PRO A 250 -0.54 -0.34 14.61
N GLN A 251 -0.88 -1.07 15.69
CA GLN A 251 -0.66 -2.51 15.79
C GLN A 251 -1.91 -3.23 16.33
N PRO A 252 -3.06 -3.15 15.65
CA PRO A 252 -4.24 -3.89 16.07
C PRO A 252 -3.98 -5.40 15.96
N ARG A 253 -4.60 -6.17 16.86
CA ARG A 253 -4.43 -7.63 16.97
C ARG A 253 -5.77 -8.27 17.29
N ASP A 254 -5.97 -9.48 16.79
CA ASP A 254 -7.10 -10.29 17.24
C ASP A 254 -6.87 -10.75 18.69
N LYS A 255 -7.95 -11.04 19.39
CA LYS A 255 -7.93 -11.53 20.76
C LYS A 255 -7.11 -12.81 20.86
N GLY A 256 -6.07 -12.79 21.69
CA GLY A 256 -5.15 -13.91 21.89
C GLY A 256 -4.01 -14.00 20.88
N ALA A 257 -3.93 -13.10 19.88
CA ALA A 257 -2.81 -13.05 18.96
C ALA A 257 -1.63 -12.26 19.55
N ASN A 258 -0.41 -12.77 19.31
CA ASN A 258 0.83 -12.14 19.77
C ASN A 258 1.42 -11.13 18.77
N ALA A 259 0.89 -11.08 17.55
CA ALA A 259 1.36 -10.21 16.47
C ALA A 259 0.21 -9.48 15.79
N THR A 260 0.51 -8.34 15.17
CA THR A 260 -0.48 -7.60 14.36
C THR A 260 -0.63 -8.25 12.99
N TYR A 261 -1.86 -8.32 12.49
CA TYR A 261 -2.14 -8.71 11.11
C TYR A 261 -1.86 -7.57 10.12
N SER A 262 -1.73 -6.31 10.57
CA SER A 262 -1.58 -5.15 9.68
C SER A 262 -0.37 -5.27 8.76
N ALA A 263 0.79 -5.68 9.30
CA ALA A 263 2.00 -5.89 8.52
C ALA A 263 1.81 -7.01 7.48
N VAL A 264 1.16 -8.10 7.88
CA VAL A 264 0.91 -9.28 7.05
C VAL A 264 -0.03 -8.95 5.90
N GLU A 265 -1.12 -8.23 6.18
CA GLU A 265 -2.11 -7.85 5.17
C GLU A 265 -1.56 -6.77 4.22
N THR A 266 -0.84 -5.77 4.73
CA THR A 266 -0.13 -4.79 3.88
C THR A 266 0.88 -5.50 2.97
N TRP A 267 1.68 -6.43 3.50
CA TRP A 267 2.65 -7.15 2.67
C TRP A 267 1.99 -8.08 1.66
N LYS A 268 0.95 -8.83 2.04
CA LYS A 268 0.16 -9.63 1.10
C LYS A 268 -0.38 -8.76 -0.04
N PHE A 269 -0.82 -7.55 0.27
CA PHE A 269 -1.32 -6.61 -0.72
C PHE A 269 -0.22 -6.04 -1.63
N PHE A 270 0.96 -5.68 -1.11
CA PHE A 270 2.04 -5.12 -1.94
C PHE A 270 2.76 -6.19 -2.76
N SER A 271 2.99 -7.38 -2.18
CA SER A 271 3.77 -8.45 -2.80
C SER A 271 3.06 -9.17 -3.95
N GLN A 272 1.76 -8.91 -4.16
CA GLN A 272 1.02 -9.39 -5.34
C GLN A 272 1.49 -8.71 -6.64
N PHE A 273 2.17 -7.56 -6.54
CA PHE A 273 2.78 -6.88 -7.68
C PHE A 273 4.25 -7.32 -7.82
N LYS A 274 4.62 -7.68 -9.05
CA LYS A 274 5.93 -8.20 -9.44
C LYS A 274 6.49 -7.40 -10.59
#